data_AF-A0A4S2Q067-F1
#
_entry.id   AF-A0A4S2Q067-F1
#
_cell.length_a   1.000
_cell.length_b   1.000
_cell.length_c   1.000
_cell.angle_alpha   90.00
_cell.angle_beta   90.00
_cell.angle_gamma   90.00
#
_symmetry.space_group_name_H-M   'P 1'
#
loop_
_entity.id
_entity.type
_entity.pdbx_description
1 polymer ?
#
loop_
_entity_poly.entity_id
_entity_poly.type
_entity_poly.pdbx_seq_one_letter_code
_entity_poly.pdbx_strand_id
1 'polypeptide(L)'
;MKIFLTALLFAFSLFSQAEMVDTYQFKSSADRTRAVELAKSLRCPQCQNQNLVESNSPIAYDLRIEVYNMVNEGKTNQQIIDTMTARFGDFVNYKPPFQWNTALLWLLPIGLLILAGGLVWHSHKKTPQLKDKPSLSTFNELEQNEPRVLFSQKNNGKITLSIFALLIAIPLGYYLSLDRFSRLQEGEQSMISQHNKQIEMADFHKKEDIITKIQDKLRADPNNTEVWIQLGEAYVQNNEFDHALIAYTNAEKLVGSKPNILGLKATALYYQAGQQLIPEAQQLLNQALTQDPKEISSISLLATIELEQRNYSQAKDYLQQLLDSGNAAVDRRMVIQRMKMLEFLDRGQTQ
;
A
#
# COMPACT_ATOMS: atom_id res chain seq x y z
N MET A 1 -12.43 33.40 -27.39
CA MET A 1 -11.41 33.48 -26.32
C MET A 1 -11.63 32.44 -25.20
N LYS A 2 -12.85 32.28 -24.67
CA LYS A 2 -13.13 31.32 -23.57
C LYS A 2 -12.84 29.85 -23.92
N ILE A 3 -13.18 29.40 -25.14
CA ILE A 3 -12.94 28.01 -25.60
C ILE A 3 -11.44 27.69 -25.75
N PHE A 4 -10.65 28.68 -26.16
CA PHE A 4 -9.19 28.52 -26.28
C PHE A 4 -8.52 28.42 -24.90
N LEU A 5 -9.01 29.20 -23.93
CA LEU A 5 -8.52 29.16 -22.54
C LEU A 5 -8.84 27.82 -21.85
N THR A 6 -10.04 27.28 -22.09
CA THR A 6 -10.44 25.96 -21.55
C THR A 6 -9.64 24.82 -22.17
N ALA A 7 -9.37 24.87 -23.48
CA ALA A 7 -8.56 23.87 -24.17
C ALA A 7 -7.09 23.89 -23.71
N LEU A 8 -6.54 25.08 -23.46
CA LEU A 8 -5.19 25.25 -22.94
C LEU A 8 -5.04 24.69 -21.51
N LEU A 9 -6.03 24.94 -20.64
CA LEU A 9 -6.05 24.40 -19.29
C LEU A 9 -6.16 22.86 -19.28
N PHE A 10 -6.98 22.28 -20.18
CA PHE A 10 -7.11 20.83 -20.29
C PHE A 10 -5.84 20.15 -20.84
N ALA A 11 -5.13 20.81 -21.77
CA ALA A 11 -3.85 20.33 -22.29
C ALA A 11 -2.74 20.35 -21.23
N PHE A 12 -2.79 21.27 -20.26
CA PHE A 12 -1.79 21.36 -19.18
C PHE A 12 -1.94 20.25 -18.13
N SER A 13 -3.17 19.80 -17.86
CA SER A 13 -3.45 18.67 -16.96
C SER A 13 -2.91 17.32 -17.45
N LEU A 14 -2.64 17.16 -18.74
CA LEU A 14 -2.08 15.93 -19.31
C LEU A 14 -0.58 15.73 -19.02
N PHE A 15 0.10 16.72 -18.45
CA PHE A 15 1.53 16.66 -18.12
C PHE A 15 1.81 16.56 -16.61
N SER A 16 0.78 16.40 -15.78
CA SER A 16 0.97 16.26 -14.33
C SER A 16 1.46 14.85 -13.99
N GLN A 17 2.78 14.70 -13.86
CA GLN A 17 3.39 13.49 -13.29
C GLN A 17 3.41 13.64 -11.77
N ALA A 18 2.56 12.87 -11.09
CA ALA A 18 2.62 12.74 -9.65
C ALA A 18 3.61 11.62 -9.29
N GLU A 19 4.80 11.98 -8.86
CA GLU A 19 5.76 11.05 -8.27
C GLU A 19 5.77 11.27 -6.76
N MET A 20 5.71 10.19 -5.98
CA MET A 20 5.86 10.30 -4.53
C MET A 20 7.26 10.85 -4.20
N VAL A 21 7.29 12.04 -3.59
CA VAL A 21 8.55 12.66 -3.17
C VAL A 21 8.84 12.24 -1.73
N ASP A 22 9.67 11.21 -1.56
CA ASP A 22 10.27 10.91 -0.26
C ASP A 22 11.15 12.10 0.17
N THR A 23 10.97 12.58 1.42
CA THR A 23 11.71 13.73 1.99
C THR A 23 13.17 13.41 2.37
N TYR A 24 13.62 12.18 2.10
CA TYR A 24 14.95 11.70 2.44
C TYR A 24 16.04 12.41 1.63
N GLN A 25 17.05 12.96 2.33
CA GLN A 25 18.15 13.71 1.74
C GLN A 25 19.32 12.79 1.38
N PHE A 26 19.64 12.70 0.09
CA PHE A 26 20.76 11.91 -0.42
C PHE A 26 22.01 12.78 -0.63
N LYS A 27 23.21 12.20 -0.46
CA LYS A 27 24.49 12.87 -0.76
C LYS A 27 24.65 13.25 -2.23
N SER A 28 24.04 12.48 -3.14
CA SER A 28 24.10 12.71 -4.58
C SER A 28 22.78 12.35 -5.26
N SER A 29 22.51 12.97 -6.42
CA SER A 29 21.35 12.62 -7.26
C SER A 29 21.45 11.17 -7.76
N ALA A 30 22.67 10.70 -8.04
CA ALA A 30 22.91 9.32 -8.47
C ALA A 30 22.52 8.31 -7.37
N ASP A 31 22.87 8.58 -6.11
CA ASP A 31 22.49 7.72 -4.99
C ASP A 31 20.98 7.70 -4.76
N ARG A 32 20.30 8.84 -4.94
CA ARG A 32 18.84 8.91 -4.89
C ARG A 32 18.20 7.97 -5.92
N THR A 33 18.56 8.11 -7.19
CA THR A 33 18.00 7.27 -8.26
C THR A 33 18.29 5.80 -7.99
N ARG A 34 19.54 5.48 -7.61
CA ARG A 34 19.95 4.12 -7.27
C ARG A 34 19.15 3.53 -6.11
N ALA A 35 18.93 4.30 -5.05
CA ALA A 35 18.21 3.86 -3.87
C ALA A 35 16.73 3.62 -4.15
N VAL A 36 16.09 4.53 -4.91
CA VAL A 36 14.69 4.39 -5.33
C VAL A 36 14.51 3.17 -6.24
N GLU A 37 15.36 2.98 -7.24
CA GLU A 37 15.29 1.80 -8.12
C GLU A 37 15.54 0.49 -7.36
N LEU A 38 16.47 0.49 -6.41
CA LEU A 38 16.71 -0.67 -5.56
C LEU A 38 15.49 -0.97 -4.68
N ALA A 39 14.87 0.04 -4.08
CA ALA A 39 13.65 -0.13 -3.29
C ALA A 39 12.47 -0.65 -4.13
N LYS A 40 12.31 -0.23 -5.39
CA LYS A 40 11.30 -0.79 -6.31
C LYS A 40 11.53 -2.28 -6.61
N SER A 41 12.78 -2.73 -6.61
CA SER A 41 13.13 -4.14 -6.84
C SER A 41 12.86 -5.04 -5.63
N LEU A 42 12.58 -4.45 -4.47
CA LEU A 42 12.30 -5.15 -3.23
C LEU A 42 10.79 -5.10 -2.90
N ARG A 43 10.28 -6.19 -2.36
CA ARG A 43 8.88 -6.42 -2.02
C ARG A 43 8.63 -6.17 -0.54
N CYS A 44 7.47 -5.61 -0.22
CA CYS A 44 7.02 -5.52 1.16
C CYS A 44 6.61 -6.92 1.70
N PRO A 45 7.18 -7.39 2.82
CA PRO A 45 6.91 -8.72 3.36
C PRO A 45 5.52 -8.93 3.95
N GLN A 46 4.87 -7.84 4.38
CA GLN A 46 3.54 -7.90 5.00
C GLN A 46 2.44 -7.39 4.04
N CYS A 47 2.78 -7.07 2.80
CA CYS A 47 1.86 -6.47 1.84
C CYS A 47 1.56 -7.43 0.69
N GLN A 48 0.36 -7.31 0.12
CA GLN A 48 -0.05 -8.15 -1.00
C GLN A 48 0.59 -7.64 -2.31
N ASN A 49 1.63 -8.35 -2.78
CA ASN A 49 2.26 -8.16 -4.11
C ASN A 49 2.69 -6.72 -4.45
N GLN A 50 3.14 -5.93 -3.46
CA GLN A 50 3.59 -4.55 -3.65
C GLN A 50 5.09 -4.37 -3.35
N ASN A 51 5.74 -3.47 -4.08
CA ASN A 51 7.13 -3.07 -3.80
C ASN A 51 7.21 -2.04 -2.67
N LEU A 52 8.42 -1.84 -2.17
CA LEU A 52 8.66 -0.94 -1.03
C LEU A 52 8.27 0.51 -1.34
N VAL A 53 8.36 0.93 -2.61
CA VAL A 53 8.03 2.29 -3.06
C VAL A 53 6.52 2.47 -3.22
N GLU A 54 5.83 1.54 -3.87
CA GLU A 54 4.39 1.59 -4.13
C GLU A 54 3.54 1.37 -2.87
N SER A 55 4.07 0.68 -1.86
CA SER A 55 3.31 0.34 -0.67
C SER A 55 3.31 1.47 0.37
N ASN A 56 2.11 1.86 0.79
CA ASN A 56 1.87 2.86 1.86
C ASN A 56 1.88 2.26 3.28
N SER A 57 2.28 1.00 3.45
CA SER A 57 2.34 0.37 4.78
C SER A 57 3.48 0.94 5.63
N PRO A 58 3.33 0.99 6.97
CA PRO A 58 4.43 1.41 7.86
C PRO A 58 5.70 0.58 7.68
N ILE A 59 5.57 -0.74 7.48
CA ILE A 59 6.72 -1.63 7.26
C ILE A 59 7.44 -1.35 5.94
N ALA A 60 6.72 -1.00 4.87
CA ALA A 60 7.34 -0.65 3.61
C ALA A 60 8.10 0.69 3.71
N TYR A 61 7.58 1.64 4.49
CA TYR A 61 8.29 2.88 4.80
C TYR A 61 9.59 2.61 5.55
N ASP A 62 9.56 1.85 6.65
CA ASP A 62 10.75 1.54 7.45
C ASP A 62 11.83 0.84 6.60
N LEU A 63 11.44 -0.11 5.75
CA LEU A 63 12.36 -0.81 4.86
C LEU A 63 12.95 0.09 3.77
N ARG A 64 12.17 1.03 3.21
CA ARG A 64 12.71 2.05 2.29
C ARG A 64 13.81 2.86 2.94
N ILE A 65 13.53 3.39 4.14
CA ILE A 65 14.49 4.21 4.87
C ILE A 65 15.77 3.42 5.15
N GLU A 66 15.66 2.14 5.51
CA GLU A 66 16.83 1.27 5.71
C GLU A 66 17.64 1.08 4.41
N VAL A 67 16.98 0.83 3.27
CA VAL A 67 17.65 0.77 1.96
C VAL A 67 18.36 2.09 1.64
N TYR A 68 17.70 3.22 1.88
CA TYR A 68 18.24 4.56 1.60
C TYR A 68 19.46 4.87 2.47
N ASN A 69 19.43 4.52 3.75
CA ASN A 69 20.57 4.63 4.66
C ASN A 69 21.76 3.83 4.14
N MET A 70 21.55 2.57 3.77
CA MET A 70 22.62 1.70 3.29
C MET A 70 23.25 2.16 1.97
N VAL A 71 22.46 2.73 1.05
CA VAL A 71 23.02 3.36 -0.16
C VAL A 71 23.88 4.56 0.22
N ASN A 72 23.43 5.37 1.17
CA ASN A 72 24.16 6.55 1.64
C ASN A 72 25.46 6.20 2.40
N GLU A 73 25.52 5.01 2.99
CA GLU A 73 26.72 4.39 3.58
C GLU A 73 27.70 3.85 2.52
N GLY A 74 27.31 3.81 1.25
CA GLY A 74 28.15 3.34 0.15
C GLY A 74 28.12 1.82 -0.07
N LYS A 75 27.17 1.09 0.52
CA LYS A 75 27.01 -0.35 0.30
C LYS A 75 26.62 -0.65 -1.15
N THR A 76 26.97 -1.82 -1.66
CA THR A 76 26.60 -2.27 -3.02
C THR A 76 25.16 -2.78 -3.08
N ASN A 77 24.56 -2.86 -4.27
CA ASN A 77 23.19 -3.38 -4.43
C ASN A 77 23.08 -4.82 -3.92
N GLN A 78 24.09 -5.64 -4.19
CA GLN A 78 24.10 -7.03 -3.74
C GLN A 78 24.17 -7.13 -2.22
N GLN A 79 25.03 -6.36 -1.56
CA GLN A 79 25.11 -6.32 -0.09
C GLN A 79 23.77 -5.92 0.56
N ILE A 80 23.07 -4.95 -0.04
CA ILE A 80 21.76 -4.51 0.43
C ILE A 80 20.72 -5.63 0.26
N ILE A 81 20.67 -6.26 -0.91
CA ILE A 81 19.78 -7.39 -1.18
C ILE A 81 20.08 -8.53 -0.21
N ASP A 82 21.35 -8.90 -0.03
CA ASP A 82 21.76 -9.98 0.87
C ASP A 82 21.34 -9.68 2.31
N THR A 83 21.47 -8.42 2.76
CA THR A 83 21.04 -7.99 4.10
C THR A 83 19.53 -8.13 4.27
N MET A 84 18.77 -7.73 3.24
CA MET A 84 17.31 -7.81 3.25
C MET A 84 16.83 -9.27 3.19
N THR A 85 17.43 -10.08 2.31
CA THR A 85 17.16 -11.51 2.16
C THR A 85 17.59 -12.31 3.39
N ALA A 86 18.67 -11.94 4.08
CA ALA A 86 19.07 -12.61 5.31
C ALA A 86 18.03 -12.47 6.43
N ARG A 87 17.30 -11.35 6.46
CA ARG A 87 16.29 -11.06 7.49
C ARG A 87 14.88 -11.51 7.10
N PHE A 88 14.53 -11.37 5.82
CA PHE A 88 13.18 -11.60 5.33
C PHE A 88 13.07 -12.79 4.37
N GLY A 89 14.16 -13.43 3.97
CA GLY A 89 14.16 -14.53 3.01
C GLY A 89 14.09 -14.07 1.55
N ASP A 90 14.17 -15.04 0.62
CA ASP A 90 14.25 -14.77 -0.82
C ASP A 90 13.00 -14.07 -1.40
N PHE A 91 11.86 -14.18 -0.72
CA PHE A 91 10.59 -13.61 -1.22
C PHE A 91 10.62 -12.08 -1.29
N VAL A 92 11.52 -11.43 -0.54
CA VAL A 92 11.66 -9.97 -0.57
C VAL A 92 12.17 -9.49 -1.93
N ASN A 93 12.83 -10.32 -2.72
CA ASN A 93 13.23 -9.92 -4.06
C ASN A 93 12.06 -10.13 -5.04
N TYR A 94 11.69 -9.10 -5.82
CA TYR A 94 10.68 -9.26 -6.87
C TYR A 94 11.12 -10.23 -7.97
N LYS A 95 12.43 -10.33 -8.20
CA LYS A 95 13.02 -11.24 -9.17
C LYS A 95 13.67 -12.39 -8.40
N PRO A 96 13.09 -13.60 -8.41
CA PRO A 96 13.69 -14.72 -7.71
C PRO A 96 15.09 -14.99 -8.29
N PRO A 97 16.15 -15.07 -7.46
CA PRO A 97 17.49 -15.34 -7.96
C PRO A 97 17.56 -16.74 -8.61
N PHE A 98 18.51 -16.95 -9.51
CA PHE A 98 18.76 -18.27 -10.10
C PHE A 98 19.45 -19.16 -9.05
N GLN A 99 18.72 -20.13 -8.54
CA GLN A 99 19.14 -21.11 -7.54
C GLN A 99 18.57 -22.48 -7.92
N TRP A 100 19.06 -23.57 -7.33
CA TRP A 100 18.53 -24.91 -7.65
C TRP A 100 17.02 -25.04 -7.40
N ASN A 101 16.49 -24.37 -6.37
CA ASN A 101 15.07 -24.37 -6.04
C ASN A 101 14.21 -23.61 -7.08
N THR A 102 14.80 -22.60 -7.74
CA THR A 102 14.14 -21.80 -8.78
C THR A 102 14.53 -22.25 -10.20
N ALA A 103 15.49 -23.18 -10.34
CA ALA A 103 16.02 -23.60 -11.63
C ALA A 103 14.94 -24.16 -12.55
N LEU A 104 13.94 -24.86 -12.00
CA LEU A 104 12.80 -25.36 -12.77
C LEU A 104 12.03 -24.21 -13.46
N LEU A 105 11.76 -23.12 -12.74
CA LEU A 105 11.06 -21.94 -13.27
C LEU A 105 11.82 -21.33 -14.45
N TRP A 106 13.15 -21.26 -14.36
CA TRP A 106 14.01 -20.65 -15.37
C TRP A 106 14.28 -21.56 -16.57
N LEU A 107 14.47 -22.87 -16.36
CA LEU A 107 14.84 -23.82 -17.41
C LEU A 107 13.64 -24.38 -18.18
N LEU A 108 12.44 -24.39 -17.58
CA LEU A 108 11.24 -24.96 -18.20
C LEU A 108 10.85 -24.30 -19.53
N PRO A 109 10.85 -22.96 -19.70
CA PRO A 109 10.57 -22.33 -20.99
C PRO A 109 11.53 -22.78 -22.10
N ILE A 110 12.83 -22.89 -21.77
CA ILE A 110 13.86 -23.32 -22.72
C ILE A 110 13.67 -24.80 -23.07
N GLY A 111 13.41 -25.65 -22.08
CA GLY A 111 13.15 -27.06 -22.26
C GLY A 111 11.96 -27.33 -23.20
N LEU A 112 10.86 -26.59 -23.02
CA LEU A 112 9.67 -26.70 -23.89
C LEU A 112 9.97 -26.28 -25.33
N LEU A 113 10.75 -25.23 -25.55
CA LEU A 113 11.15 -24.80 -26.90
C LEU A 113 11.99 -25.85 -27.62
N ILE A 114 12.95 -26.47 -26.91
CA ILE A 114 13.77 -27.55 -27.47
C ILE A 114 12.90 -28.75 -27.83
N LEU A 115 11.97 -29.13 -26.94
CA LEU A 115 11.07 -30.26 -27.14
C LEU A 115 10.15 -30.01 -28.36
N ALA A 116 9.56 -28.82 -28.46
CA ALA A 116 8.74 -28.42 -29.61
C ALA A 116 9.53 -28.42 -30.92
N GLY A 117 10.74 -27.85 -30.93
CA GLY A 117 11.64 -27.87 -32.09
C GLY A 117 12.03 -29.29 -32.52
N GLY A 118 12.29 -30.17 -31.56
CA GLY A 118 12.58 -31.58 -31.80
C GLY A 118 11.39 -32.33 -32.44
N LEU A 119 10.17 -32.06 -31.98
CA LEU A 119 8.95 -32.65 -32.55
C LEU A 119 8.70 -32.21 -34.00
N VAL A 120 8.89 -30.92 -34.30
CA VAL A 120 8.75 -30.38 -35.67
C VAL A 120 9.82 -30.98 -36.58
N TRP A 121 11.07 -31.08 -36.13
CA TRP A 121 12.13 -31.70 -36.92
C TRP A 121 11.86 -33.19 -37.20
N HIS A 122 11.32 -33.91 -36.22
CA HIS A 122 10.93 -35.31 -36.38
C HIS A 122 9.77 -35.50 -37.37
N SER A 123 8.80 -34.58 -37.42
CA SER A 123 7.67 -34.67 -38.35
C SER A 123 8.08 -34.36 -39.80
N HIS A 124 9.00 -33.44 -40.02
CA HIS A 124 9.55 -33.16 -41.37
C HIS A 124 10.39 -34.31 -41.95
N LYS A 125 10.94 -35.21 -41.13
CA LYS A 125 11.64 -36.41 -41.60
C LYS A 125 10.71 -37.52 -42.10
N LYS A 126 9.39 -37.42 -41.87
CA LYS A 126 8.38 -38.42 -42.26
C LYS A 126 7.50 -37.96 -43.43
N THR A 127 8.08 -37.38 -44.49
CA THR A 127 7.36 -37.26 -45.76
C THR A 127 7.49 -38.60 -46.52
N PRO A 128 6.42 -39.38 -46.73
CA PRO A 128 6.50 -40.60 -47.52
C PRO A 128 6.81 -40.21 -48.97
N GLN A 129 7.90 -40.75 -49.53
CA GLN A 129 8.10 -40.69 -50.97
C GLN A 129 6.97 -41.45 -51.66
N LEU A 130 6.18 -40.73 -52.47
CA LEU A 130 5.25 -41.33 -53.43
C LEU A 130 6.09 -42.15 -54.43
N LYS A 131 5.98 -43.48 -54.33
CA LYS A 131 6.63 -44.46 -55.23
C LYS A 131 6.20 -44.26 -56.68
N ASP A 132 7.17 -44.41 -57.58
CA ASP A 132 7.07 -44.33 -59.04
C ASP A 132 6.10 -45.35 -59.72
N LYS A 133 5.36 -44.81 -60.71
CA LYS A 133 4.66 -45.28 -61.95
C LYS A 133 4.43 -46.79 -62.27
N PRO A 134 3.34 -47.11 -63.02
CA PRO A 134 3.39 -47.29 -64.50
C PRO A 134 2.16 -46.64 -65.21
N SER A 135 2.06 -46.34 -66.52
CA SER A 135 2.89 -46.48 -67.73
C SER A 135 2.40 -45.48 -68.80
N LEU A 136 3.24 -45.33 -69.83
CA LEU A 136 3.35 -44.25 -70.83
C LEU A 136 2.48 -44.46 -72.10
N SER A 137 1.17 -44.69 -71.98
CA SER A 137 0.34 -45.02 -73.16
C SER A 137 -1.02 -44.32 -73.29
N THR A 138 -1.36 -43.38 -72.41
CA THR A 138 -2.68 -42.71 -72.43
C THR A 138 -2.61 -41.22 -72.79
N PHE A 139 -1.41 -40.65 -72.99
CA PHE A 139 -1.24 -39.21 -73.19
C PHE A 139 -1.20 -38.73 -74.65
N ASN A 140 -1.15 -39.64 -75.64
CA ASN A 140 -1.07 -39.24 -77.06
C ASN A 140 -2.43 -38.94 -77.71
N GLU A 141 -3.56 -39.24 -77.07
CA GLU A 141 -4.90 -38.99 -77.65
C GLU A 141 -5.62 -37.76 -77.08
N LEU A 142 -4.98 -37.00 -76.18
CA LEU A 142 -5.56 -35.77 -75.63
C LEU A 142 -4.81 -34.49 -76.07
N GLU A 143 -3.80 -34.63 -76.94
CA GLU A 143 -2.92 -33.53 -77.37
C GLU A 143 -3.56 -32.58 -78.41
N GLN A 144 -4.83 -32.77 -78.78
CA GLN A 144 -5.47 -32.00 -79.85
C GLN A 144 -6.57 -31.02 -79.45
N ASN A 145 -6.95 -30.90 -78.17
CA ASN A 145 -7.95 -29.91 -77.76
C ASN A 145 -7.83 -29.51 -76.29
N GLU A 146 -6.93 -28.57 -75.99
CA GLU A 146 -7.02 -27.73 -74.79
C GLU A 146 -6.53 -26.31 -75.15
N PRO A 147 -7.30 -25.24 -74.81
CA PRO A 147 -6.93 -23.86 -75.12
C PRO A 147 -5.69 -23.45 -74.32
N ARG A 148 -4.76 -22.68 -74.92
CA ARG A 148 -3.64 -22.07 -74.19
C ARG A 148 -4.18 -21.14 -73.11
N VAL A 149 -4.26 -21.65 -71.88
CA VAL A 149 -4.50 -20.82 -70.70
C VAL A 149 -3.20 -20.06 -70.45
N LEU A 150 -3.16 -18.80 -70.88
CA LEU A 150 -2.18 -17.83 -70.42
C LEU A 150 -2.37 -17.69 -68.91
N PHE A 151 -1.51 -18.35 -68.13
CA PHE A 151 -1.37 -18.03 -66.71
C PHE A 151 -0.78 -16.63 -66.62
N SER A 152 -1.65 -15.63 -66.59
CA SER A 152 -1.33 -14.33 -66.05
C SER A 152 -0.93 -14.56 -64.60
N GLN A 153 0.37 -14.50 -64.32
CA GLN A 153 0.91 -14.36 -62.98
C GLN A 153 0.48 -12.97 -62.47
N LYS A 154 -0.80 -12.84 -62.16
CA LYS A 154 -1.39 -11.61 -61.64
C LYS A 154 -0.95 -11.48 -60.19
N ASN A 155 -0.35 -10.34 -59.92
CA ASN A 155 0.24 -9.86 -58.66
C ASN A 155 -0.56 -10.26 -57.38
N ASN A 156 -0.31 -11.48 -56.86
CA ASN A 156 -0.99 -12.04 -55.68
C ASN A 156 -0.54 -11.44 -54.34
N GLY A 157 0.53 -10.62 -54.34
CA GLY A 157 1.04 -9.95 -53.14
C GLY A 157 0.07 -8.94 -52.52
N LYS A 158 -0.72 -8.24 -53.35
CA LYS A 158 -1.71 -7.26 -52.87
C LYS A 158 -2.94 -7.94 -52.28
N ILE A 159 -3.37 -9.07 -52.84
CA ILE A 159 -4.53 -9.83 -52.35
C ILE A 159 -4.18 -10.52 -51.04
N THR A 160 -2.99 -11.10 -50.92
CA THR A 160 -2.51 -11.72 -49.66
C THR A 160 -2.32 -10.69 -48.54
N LEU A 161 -1.79 -9.50 -48.83
CA LEU A 161 -1.71 -8.40 -47.85
C LEU A 161 -3.08 -7.91 -47.40
N SER A 162 -4.05 -7.78 -48.31
CA SER A 162 -5.41 -7.38 -47.96
C SER A 162 -6.12 -8.42 -47.10
N ILE A 163 -5.93 -9.72 -47.38
CA ILE A 163 -6.49 -10.80 -46.55
C ILE A 163 -5.86 -10.78 -45.15
N PHE A 164 -4.55 -10.58 -45.03
CA PHE A 164 -3.86 -10.50 -43.73
C PHE A 164 -4.27 -9.27 -42.92
N ALA A 165 -4.40 -8.11 -43.58
CA ALA A 165 -4.90 -6.89 -42.95
C ALA A 165 -6.34 -7.06 -42.45
N LEU A 166 -7.19 -7.75 -43.21
CA LEU A 166 -8.57 -8.05 -42.83
C LEU A 166 -8.65 -9.05 -41.66
N LEU A 167 -7.75 -10.04 -41.64
CA LEU A 167 -7.60 -11.01 -40.54
C LEU A 167 -7.15 -10.38 -39.22
N ILE A 168 -6.48 -9.24 -39.24
CA ILE A 168 -6.10 -8.48 -38.05
C ILE A 168 -7.17 -7.43 -37.69
N ALA A 169 -7.71 -6.73 -38.69
CA ALA A 169 -8.66 -5.65 -38.48
C ALA A 169 -10.01 -6.14 -37.93
N ILE A 170 -10.48 -7.33 -38.33
CA ILE A 170 -11.76 -7.87 -37.85
C ILE A 170 -11.70 -8.25 -36.36
N PRO A 171 -10.73 -9.05 -35.88
CA PRO A 171 -10.60 -9.32 -34.45
C PRO A 171 -10.29 -8.08 -33.64
N LEU A 172 -9.48 -7.15 -34.17
CA LEU A 172 -9.15 -5.90 -33.49
C LEU A 172 -10.38 -4.99 -33.37
N GLY A 173 -11.17 -4.86 -34.44
CA GLY A 173 -12.44 -4.13 -34.42
C GLY A 173 -13.45 -4.76 -33.47
N TYR A 174 -13.56 -6.09 -33.47
CA TYR A 174 -14.41 -6.81 -32.52
C TYR A 174 -13.94 -6.61 -31.08
N TYR A 175 -12.63 -6.73 -30.82
CA TYR A 175 -12.02 -6.51 -29.51
C TYR A 175 -12.23 -5.08 -28.99
N LEU A 176 -12.09 -4.08 -29.86
CA LEU A 176 -12.33 -2.67 -29.54
C LEU A 176 -13.82 -2.32 -29.43
N SER A 177 -14.71 -3.06 -30.10
CA SER A 177 -16.17 -2.90 -29.98
C SER A 177 -16.74 -3.50 -28.68
N LEU A 178 -16.00 -4.41 -28.05
CA LEU A 178 -16.35 -4.87 -26.71
C LEU A 178 -16.07 -3.74 -25.74
N ASP A 179 -17.13 -3.27 -25.08
CA ASP A 179 -17.11 -2.23 -24.05
C ASP A 179 -16.42 -2.73 -22.76
N ARG A 180 -15.17 -3.16 -22.92
CA ARG A 180 -14.35 -3.89 -21.94
C ARG A 180 -13.54 -2.91 -21.11
N PHE A 181 -13.16 -1.78 -21.71
CA PHE A 181 -12.43 -0.72 -21.02
C PHE A 181 -13.32 -0.02 -19.98
N SER A 182 -14.57 0.31 -20.32
CA SER A 182 -15.57 0.83 -19.37
C SER A 182 -15.85 -0.17 -18.24
N ARG A 183 -16.07 -1.45 -18.58
CA ARG A 183 -16.26 -2.53 -17.59
C ARG A 183 -15.04 -2.81 -16.70
N LEU A 184 -13.82 -2.63 -17.22
CA LEU A 184 -12.60 -2.71 -16.43
C LEU A 184 -12.54 -1.57 -15.41
N GLN A 185 -12.91 -0.35 -15.80
CA GLN A 185 -12.88 0.82 -14.94
C GLN A 185 -13.99 0.79 -13.86
N GLU A 186 -15.20 0.36 -14.22
CA GLU A 186 -16.28 0.10 -13.26
C GLU A 186 -15.94 -1.07 -12.33
N GLY A 187 -15.32 -2.13 -12.88
CA GLY A 187 -14.84 -3.28 -12.11
C GLY A 187 -13.78 -2.87 -11.10
N GLU A 188 -12.81 -2.04 -11.48
CA GLU A 188 -11.76 -1.52 -10.59
C GLU A 188 -12.35 -0.68 -9.45
N GLN A 189 -13.27 0.26 -9.74
CA GLN A 189 -13.94 1.05 -8.70
C GLN A 189 -14.83 0.21 -7.79
N SER A 190 -15.55 -0.77 -8.34
CA SER A 190 -16.35 -1.74 -7.58
C SER A 190 -15.47 -2.56 -6.64
N MET A 191 -14.33 -3.05 -7.12
CA MET A 191 -13.38 -3.82 -6.31
C MET A 191 -12.75 -2.96 -5.20
N ILE A 192 -12.35 -1.71 -5.50
CA ILE A 192 -11.79 -0.79 -4.50
C ILE A 192 -12.85 -0.43 -3.44
N SER A 193 -14.09 -0.12 -3.84
CA SER A 193 -15.16 0.22 -2.90
C SER A 193 -15.59 -0.97 -2.03
N GLN A 194 -15.66 -2.17 -2.60
CA GLN A 194 -15.89 -3.40 -1.83
C GLN A 194 -14.74 -3.70 -0.87
N HIS A 195 -13.50 -3.53 -1.32
CA HIS A 195 -12.33 -3.74 -0.48
C HIS A 195 -12.28 -2.74 0.69
N ASN A 196 -12.52 -1.45 0.43
CA ASN A 196 -12.59 -0.43 1.47
C ASN A 196 -13.72 -0.70 2.46
N LYS A 197 -14.89 -1.11 1.97
CA LYS A 197 -16.01 -1.50 2.83
C LYS A 197 -15.68 -2.73 3.68
N GLN A 198 -14.97 -3.72 3.13
CA GLN A 198 -14.51 -4.88 3.89
C GLN A 198 -13.47 -4.49 4.96
N ILE A 199 -12.56 -3.57 4.65
CA ILE A 199 -11.59 -3.05 5.64
C ILE A 199 -12.31 -2.31 6.76
N GLU A 200 -13.25 -1.43 6.42
CA GLU A 200 -14.03 -0.66 7.38
C GLU A 200 -14.88 -1.59 8.27
N MET A 201 -15.56 -2.57 7.67
CA MET A 201 -16.32 -3.58 8.42
C MET A 201 -15.41 -4.45 9.29
N ALA A 202 -14.23 -4.87 8.79
CA ALA A 202 -13.29 -5.68 9.55
C ALA A 202 -12.69 -4.91 10.73
N ASP A 203 -12.35 -3.62 10.55
CA ASP A 203 -11.88 -2.75 11.63
C ASP A 203 -12.97 -2.50 12.66
N PHE A 204 -14.21 -2.25 12.22
CA PHE A 204 -15.38 -2.12 13.09
C PHE A 204 -15.63 -3.40 13.91
N HIS A 205 -15.66 -4.57 13.26
CA HIS A 205 -15.85 -5.84 13.96
C HIS A 205 -14.71 -6.13 14.94
N LYS A 206 -13.48 -5.77 14.60
CA LYS A 206 -12.33 -5.92 15.49
C LYS A 206 -12.46 -5.04 16.74
N LYS A 207 -12.93 -3.79 16.59
CA LYS A 207 -13.18 -2.87 17.71
C LYS A 207 -14.30 -3.38 18.62
N GLU A 208 -15.42 -3.80 18.04
CA GLU A 208 -16.57 -4.34 18.78
C GLU A 208 -16.23 -5.63 19.56
N ASP A 209 -15.43 -6.51 18.95
CA ASP A 209 -14.91 -7.73 19.59
C ASP A 209 -14.03 -7.41 20.80
N ILE A 210 -13.19 -6.37 20.74
CA ILE A 210 -12.36 -5.93 21.87
C ILE A 210 -13.23 -5.42 23.02
N ILE A 211 -14.20 -4.54 22.74
CA ILE A 211 -15.11 -3.99 23.75
C ILE A 211 -15.89 -5.13 24.42
N THR A 212 -16.44 -6.05 23.64
CA THR A 212 -17.19 -7.21 24.15
C THR A 212 -16.34 -8.06 25.09
N LYS A 213 -15.08 -8.34 24.72
CA LYS A 213 -14.15 -9.10 25.57
C LYS A 213 -13.84 -8.40 26.89
N ILE A 214 -13.72 -7.07 26.89
CA ILE A 214 -13.50 -6.30 28.12
C ILE A 214 -14.76 -6.34 28.98
N GLN A 215 -15.94 -6.18 28.38
CA GLN A 215 -17.23 -6.31 29.08
C GLN A 215 -17.41 -7.70 29.71
N ASP A 216 -17.02 -8.78 29.02
CA ASP A 216 -17.07 -10.15 29.56
C ASP A 216 -16.20 -10.30 30.81
N LYS A 217 -15.01 -9.67 30.82
CA LYS A 217 -14.16 -9.65 32.02
C LYS A 217 -14.85 -8.93 33.19
N LEU A 218 -15.56 -7.82 32.92
CA LEU A 218 -16.33 -7.12 33.95
C LEU A 218 -17.57 -7.89 34.41
N ARG A 219 -18.19 -8.69 33.54
CA ARG A 219 -19.27 -9.60 33.94
C ARG A 219 -18.77 -10.65 34.93
N ALA A 220 -17.52 -11.10 34.77
CA ALA A 220 -16.88 -12.03 35.69
C ALA A 220 -16.40 -11.36 36.99
N ASP A 221 -15.83 -10.16 36.90
CA ASP A 221 -15.36 -9.37 38.06
C ASP A 221 -15.76 -7.88 37.93
N PRO A 222 -16.94 -7.50 38.44
CA PRO A 222 -17.44 -6.12 38.36
C PRO A 222 -16.67 -5.12 39.20
N ASN A 223 -15.88 -5.58 40.18
CA ASN A 223 -15.15 -4.72 41.12
C ASN A 223 -13.70 -4.47 40.68
N ASN A 224 -13.38 -4.81 39.43
CA ASN A 224 -12.05 -4.61 38.88
C ASN A 224 -11.89 -3.21 38.26
N THR A 225 -11.25 -2.30 39.00
CA THR A 225 -11.01 -0.92 38.55
C THR A 225 -10.22 -0.84 37.25
N GLU A 226 -9.19 -1.68 37.11
CA GLU A 226 -8.30 -1.66 35.94
C GLU A 226 -9.07 -2.02 34.67
N VAL A 227 -9.99 -2.99 34.75
CA VAL A 227 -10.82 -3.38 33.61
C VAL A 227 -11.85 -2.30 33.26
N TRP A 228 -12.39 -1.57 34.26
CA TRP A 228 -13.23 -0.39 34.00
C TRP A 228 -12.48 0.72 33.28
N ILE A 229 -11.21 0.97 33.63
CA ILE A 229 -10.35 1.93 32.94
C ILE A 229 -10.12 1.49 31.49
N GLN A 230 -9.75 0.24 31.27
CA GLN A 230 -9.55 -0.32 29.92
C GLN A 230 -10.82 -0.22 29.06
N LEU A 231 -12.00 -0.45 29.66
CA LEU A 231 -13.27 -0.28 28.96
C LEU A 231 -13.48 1.18 28.55
N GLY A 232 -13.18 2.12 29.45
CA GLY A 232 -13.26 3.55 29.15
C GLY A 232 -12.33 3.97 28.02
N GLU A 233 -11.09 3.50 28.03
CA GLU A 233 -10.11 3.78 26.98
C GLU A 233 -10.54 3.20 25.63
N ALA A 234 -11.07 1.97 25.62
CA ALA A 234 -11.62 1.35 24.41
C ALA A 234 -12.79 2.17 23.84
N TYR A 235 -13.68 2.67 24.69
CA TYR A 235 -14.78 3.55 24.26
C TYR A 235 -14.26 4.88 23.70
N VAL A 236 -13.26 5.52 24.32
CA VAL A 236 -12.63 6.74 23.77
C VAL A 236 -12.05 6.46 22.37
N GLN A 237 -11.34 5.35 22.20
CA GLN A 237 -10.78 4.96 20.89
C GLN A 237 -11.86 4.70 19.83
N ASN A 238 -13.08 4.35 20.25
CA ASN A 238 -14.23 4.18 19.37
C ASN A 238 -15.08 5.46 19.21
N ASN A 239 -14.65 6.59 19.76
CA ASN A 239 -15.37 7.87 19.83
C ASN A 239 -16.69 7.82 20.62
N GLU A 240 -16.84 6.84 21.52
CA GLU A 240 -18.00 6.67 22.40
C GLU A 240 -17.77 7.34 23.76
N PHE A 241 -17.65 8.66 23.76
CA PHE A 241 -17.22 9.39 24.96
C PHE A 241 -18.20 9.28 26.14
N ASP A 242 -19.51 9.17 25.88
CA ASP A 242 -20.53 8.96 26.92
C ASP A 242 -20.30 7.64 27.67
N HIS A 243 -20.09 6.54 26.94
CA HIS A 243 -19.81 5.23 27.51
C HIS A 243 -18.46 5.22 28.25
N ALA A 244 -17.46 5.93 27.73
CA ALA A 244 -16.18 6.09 28.40
C ALA A 244 -16.32 6.76 29.78
N LEU A 245 -17.09 7.85 29.85
CA LEU A 245 -17.34 8.56 31.11
C LEU A 245 -18.05 7.69 32.14
N ILE A 246 -19.00 6.85 31.71
CA ILE A 246 -19.66 5.87 32.59
C ILE A 246 -18.64 4.86 33.14
N ALA A 247 -17.77 4.31 32.28
CA ALA A 247 -16.75 3.35 32.68
C ALA A 247 -15.76 3.96 33.69
N TYR A 248 -15.24 5.16 33.42
CA TYR A 248 -14.37 5.87 34.35
C TYR A 248 -15.06 6.25 35.66
N THR A 249 -16.36 6.59 35.62
CA THR A 249 -17.13 6.87 36.83
C THR A 249 -17.30 5.61 37.69
N ASN A 250 -17.44 4.43 37.09
CA ASN A 250 -17.45 3.18 37.85
C ASN A 250 -16.07 2.86 38.44
N ALA A 251 -14.99 3.09 37.69
CA ALA A 251 -13.63 2.98 38.23
C ALA A 251 -13.43 3.93 39.45
N GLU A 252 -13.85 5.18 39.33
CA GLU A 252 -13.78 6.19 40.39
C GLU A 252 -14.57 5.78 41.64
N LYS A 253 -15.75 5.17 41.49
CA LYS A 253 -16.53 4.68 42.65
C LYS A 253 -15.79 3.60 43.45
N LEU A 254 -14.93 2.81 42.80
CA LEU A 254 -14.23 1.69 43.43
C LEU A 254 -12.99 2.15 44.21
N VAL A 255 -12.21 3.09 43.67
CA VAL A 255 -10.90 3.49 44.24
C VAL A 255 -10.80 4.96 44.63
N GLY A 256 -11.86 5.73 44.42
CA GLY A 256 -11.91 7.18 44.58
C GLY A 256 -11.31 7.96 43.41
N SER A 257 -11.31 9.28 43.55
CA SER A 257 -10.84 10.25 42.54
C SER A 257 -9.31 10.26 42.42
N LYS A 258 -8.75 9.19 41.86
CA LYS A 258 -7.32 9.04 41.57
C LYS A 258 -6.89 9.94 40.40
N PRO A 259 -5.64 10.43 40.37
CA PRO A 259 -5.18 11.37 39.35
C PRO A 259 -5.37 10.88 37.91
N ASN A 260 -5.03 9.61 37.66
CA ASN A 260 -5.18 8.99 36.34
C ASN A 260 -6.64 8.96 35.87
N ILE A 261 -7.59 8.61 36.76
CA ILE A 261 -9.02 8.55 36.42
C ILE A 261 -9.54 9.96 36.12
N LEU A 262 -9.13 10.96 36.91
CA LEU A 262 -9.51 12.35 36.68
C LEU A 262 -8.98 12.87 35.33
N GLY A 263 -7.72 12.60 35.00
CA GLY A 263 -7.13 12.96 33.71
C GLY A 263 -7.81 12.27 32.51
N LEU A 264 -8.15 10.98 32.64
CA LEU A 264 -8.90 10.24 31.62
C LEU A 264 -10.32 10.77 31.42
N LYS A 265 -11.04 11.11 32.52
CA LYS A 265 -12.37 11.75 32.44
C LYS A 265 -12.29 13.13 31.78
N ALA A 266 -11.30 13.94 32.14
CA ALA A 266 -11.08 15.24 31.50
C ALA A 266 -10.83 15.10 29.99
N THR A 267 -10.06 14.07 29.60
CA THR A 267 -9.80 13.75 28.19
C THR A 267 -11.08 13.36 27.47
N ALA A 268 -11.89 12.48 28.05
CA ALA A 268 -13.17 12.10 27.46
C ALA A 268 -14.13 13.29 27.32
N LEU A 269 -14.24 14.15 28.34
CA LEU A 269 -15.07 15.37 28.29
C LEU A 269 -14.60 16.34 27.19
N TYR A 270 -13.29 16.52 27.04
CA TYR A 270 -12.72 17.40 26.01
C TYR A 270 -13.13 16.95 24.60
N TYR A 271 -13.01 15.65 24.30
CA TYR A 271 -13.42 15.11 23.00
C TYR A 271 -14.93 15.09 22.81
N GLN A 272 -15.70 14.78 23.86
CA GLN A 272 -17.16 14.87 23.87
C GLN A 272 -17.65 16.30 23.54
N ALA A 273 -16.96 17.31 24.07
CA ALA A 273 -17.23 18.72 23.82
C ALA A 273 -16.71 19.23 22.46
N GLY A 274 -16.29 18.33 21.56
CA GLY A 274 -15.79 18.70 20.24
C GLY A 274 -14.46 19.45 20.30
N GLN A 275 -13.55 18.99 21.19
CA GLN A 275 -12.21 19.56 21.38
C GLN A 275 -12.22 20.96 22.01
N GLN A 276 -13.24 21.26 22.80
CA GLN A 276 -13.34 22.48 23.58
C GLN A 276 -13.06 22.20 25.05
N LEU A 277 -12.17 22.99 25.65
CA LEU A 277 -11.86 22.88 27.06
C LEU A 277 -12.95 23.53 27.91
N ILE A 278 -13.93 22.73 28.32
CA ILE A 278 -15.03 23.16 29.17
C ILE A 278 -14.59 23.28 30.65
N PRO A 279 -15.28 24.10 31.47
CA PRO A 279 -14.91 24.31 32.88
C PRO A 279 -14.82 23.03 33.71
N GLU A 280 -15.68 22.04 33.45
CA GLU A 280 -15.67 20.75 34.15
C GLU A 280 -14.38 19.97 33.86
N ALA A 281 -13.98 19.86 32.59
CA ALA A 281 -12.74 19.20 32.19
C ALA A 281 -11.51 19.91 32.77
N GLN A 282 -11.50 21.25 32.78
CA GLN A 282 -10.45 22.05 33.41
C GLN A 282 -10.35 21.77 34.91
N GLN A 283 -11.49 21.66 35.61
CA GLN A 283 -11.50 21.36 37.03
C GLN A 283 -10.89 19.98 37.32
N LEU A 284 -11.24 18.96 36.53
CA LEU A 284 -10.68 17.62 36.66
C LEU A 284 -9.17 17.60 36.42
N LEU A 285 -8.68 18.32 35.39
CA LEU A 285 -7.24 18.48 35.14
C LEU A 285 -6.52 19.11 36.33
N ASN A 286 -7.08 20.20 36.87
CA ASN A 286 -6.49 20.89 38.02
C ASN A 286 -6.42 19.96 39.25
N GLN A 287 -7.48 19.18 39.49
CA GLN A 287 -7.52 18.22 40.59
C GLN A 287 -6.50 17.09 40.39
N ALA A 288 -6.40 16.54 39.18
CA ALA A 288 -5.44 15.49 38.85
C ALA A 288 -4.00 15.96 39.07
N LEU A 289 -3.63 17.11 38.50
CA LEU A 289 -2.28 17.65 38.56
C LEU A 289 -1.89 18.19 39.95
N THR A 290 -2.87 18.58 40.76
CA THR A 290 -2.63 18.92 42.18
C THR A 290 -2.23 17.68 42.98
N GLN A 291 -2.84 16.53 42.68
CA GLN A 291 -2.53 15.27 43.36
C GLN A 291 -1.24 14.63 42.82
N ASP A 292 -1.06 14.63 41.49
CA ASP A 292 0.13 14.12 40.82
C ASP A 292 0.53 15.05 39.67
N PRO A 293 1.56 15.91 39.89
CA PRO A 293 2.07 16.81 38.85
C PRO A 293 2.66 16.10 37.63
N LYS A 294 2.90 14.78 37.69
CA LYS A 294 3.44 13.96 36.59
C LYS A 294 2.38 13.06 35.96
N GLU A 295 1.09 13.31 36.22
CA GLU A 295 0.01 12.49 35.68
C GLU A 295 -0.07 12.59 34.15
N ILE A 296 0.11 11.44 33.49
CA ILE A 296 0.36 11.36 32.06
C ILE A 296 -0.83 11.80 31.21
N SER A 297 -2.05 11.42 31.57
CA SER A 297 -3.25 11.69 30.79
C SER A 297 -3.53 13.20 30.75
N SER A 298 -3.41 13.86 31.89
CA SER A 298 -3.60 15.30 32.07
C SER A 298 -2.55 16.09 31.28
N ILE A 299 -1.26 15.74 31.40
CA ILE A 299 -0.19 16.41 30.64
C ILE A 299 -0.37 16.17 29.15
N SER A 300 -0.76 14.96 28.74
CA SER A 300 -1.00 14.62 27.33
C SER A 300 -2.16 15.43 26.73
N LEU A 301 -3.23 15.63 27.51
CA LEU A 301 -4.35 16.45 27.10
C LEU A 301 -3.94 17.93 26.97
N LEU A 302 -3.19 18.47 27.94
CA LEU A 302 -2.67 19.84 27.87
C LEU A 302 -1.76 20.05 26.66
N ALA A 303 -0.84 19.11 26.39
CA ALA A 303 -0.02 19.16 25.18
C ALA A 303 -0.88 19.20 23.91
N THR A 304 -1.96 18.42 23.87
CA THR A 304 -2.90 18.39 22.73
C THR A 304 -3.65 19.70 22.58
N ILE A 305 -4.12 20.30 23.68
CA ILE A 305 -4.81 21.58 23.68
C ILE A 305 -3.89 22.70 23.14
N GLU A 306 -2.65 22.76 23.62
CA GLU A 306 -1.68 23.76 23.14
C GLU A 306 -1.33 23.56 21.66
N LEU A 307 -1.29 22.30 21.19
CA LEU A 307 -1.11 21.98 19.77
C LEU A 307 -2.25 22.53 18.90
N GLU A 308 -3.50 22.29 19.30
CA GLU A 308 -4.68 22.80 18.58
C GLU A 308 -4.71 24.34 18.56
N GLN A 309 -4.25 24.96 19.65
CA GLN A 309 -4.12 26.42 19.74
C GLN A 309 -2.89 26.98 19.01
N ARG A 310 -2.05 26.12 18.41
CA ARG A 310 -0.79 26.47 17.74
C ARG A 310 0.27 27.07 18.66
N ASN A 311 0.17 26.86 19.97
CA ASN A 311 1.16 27.27 20.96
C ASN A 311 2.27 26.21 21.05
N TYR A 312 3.11 26.13 20.01
CA TYR A 312 4.09 25.05 19.86
C TYR A 312 5.16 25.02 20.96
N SER A 313 5.52 26.18 21.54
CA SER A 313 6.46 26.24 22.67
C SER A 313 5.89 25.54 23.90
N GLN A 314 4.66 25.89 24.31
CA GLN A 314 3.99 25.31 25.47
C GLN A 314 3.67 23.83 25.25
N ALA A 315 3.24 23.46 24.04
CA ALA A 315 3.06 22.07 23.66
C ALA A 315 4.37 21.26 23.84
N LYS A 316 5.51 21.82 23.40
CA LYS A 316 6.82 21.18 23.57
C LYS A 316 7.20 21.02 25.04
N ASP A 317 6.89 22.00 25.89
CA ASP A 317 7.15 21.92 27.33
C ASP A 317 6.35 20.78 28.00
N TYR A 318 5.07 20.63 27.66
CA TYR A 318 4.27 19.50 28.16
C TYR A 318 4.77 18.14 27.63
N LEU A 319 5.16 18.06 26.35
CA LEU A 319 5.77 16.84 25.81
C LEU A 319 7.09 16.50 26.51
N GLN A 320 7.89 17.50 26.87
CA GLN A 320 9.10 17.30 27.67
C GLN A 320 8.77 16.77 29.07
N GLN A 321 7.74 17.32 29.74
CA GLN A 321 7.26 16.80 31.02
C GLN A 321 6.81 15.33 30.92
N LEU A 322 6.19 14.92 29.81
CA LEU A 322 5.85 13.50 29.58
C LEU A 322 7.10 12.61 29.53
N LEU A 323 8.19 13.05 28.89
CA LEU A 323 9.45 12.30 28.86
C LEU A 323 10.09 12.21 30.25
N ASP A 324 10.02 13.30 31.02
CA ASP A 324 10.61 13.43 32.35
C ASP A 324 9.75 12.81 33.47
N SER A 325 8.55 12.33 33.12
CA SER A 325 7.64 11.64 34.04
C SER A 325 8.25 10.36 34.61
N GLY A 326 9.13 9.69 33.85
CA GLY A 326 9.67 8.38 34.20
C GLY A 326 8.67 7.22 34.01
N ASN A 327 7.44 7.49 33.57
CA ASN A 327 6.41 6.47 33.40
C ASN A 327 6.75 5.55 32.21
N ALA A 328 6.61 4.23 32.40
CA ALA A 328 6.89 3.23 31.37
C ALA A 328 5.81 3.19 30.27
N ALA A 329 4.58 3.61 30.57
CA ALA A 329 3.48 3.66 29.63
C ALA A 329 3.64 4.76 28.56
N VAL A 330 4.52 5.74 28.79
CA VAL A 330 4.79 6.80 27.81
C VAL A 330 5.60 6.24 26.65
N ASP A 331 5.03 6.27 25.44
CA ASP A 331 5.77 6.02 24.21
C ASP A 331 6.74 7.17 23.93
N ARG A 332 7.95 7.03 24.47
CA ARG A 332 9.02 8.02 24.33
C ARG A 332 9.38 8.28 22.88
N ARG A 333 9.29 7.27 22.00
CA ARG A 333 9.61 7.44 20.57
C ARG A 333 8.58 8.35 19.92
N MET A 334 7.30 8.09 20.16
CA MET A 334 6.19 8.91 19.65
C MET A 334 6.31 10.35 20.16
N VAL A 335 6.58 10.55 21.45
CA VAL A 335 6.74 11.89 22.03
C VAL A 335 7.91 12.65 21.39
N ILE A 336 9.08 12.02 21.25
CA ILE A 336 10.25 12.64 20.59
C ILE A 336 9.93 12.99 19.13
N GLN A 337 9.21 12.13 18.42
CA GLN A 337 8.80 12.39 17.04
C GLN A 337 7.85 13.59 16.95
N ARG A 338 6.87 13.71 17.86
CA ARG A 338 5.98 14.88 17.95
C ARG A 338 6.76 16.16 18.25
N MET A 339 7.73 16.12 19.16
CA MET A 339 8.58 17.28 19.46
C MET A 339 9.40 17.73 18.24
N LYS A 340 9.97 16.79 17.46
CA LYS A 340 10.68 17.12 16.21
C LYS A 340 9.76 17.76 15.17
N MET A 341 8.52 17.27 15.06
CA MET A 341 7.51 17.87 14.19
C MET A 341 7.20 19.31 14.63
N LEU A 342 7.05 19.56 15.93
CA LEU A 342 6.81 20.91 16.45
C LEU A 342 7.93 21.89 16.09
N GLU A 343 9.20 21.47 16.20
CA GLU A 343 10.33 22.31 15.80
C GLU A 343 10.31 22.68 14.32
N PHE A 344 9.82 21.78 13.47
CA PHE A 344 9.62 22.07 12.05
C PHE A 344 8.51 23.09 11.83
N LEU A 345 7.37 22.91 12.51
CA LEU A 345 6.22 23.82 12.41
C LEU A 345 6.54 25.23 12.93
N ASP A 346 7.29 25.33 14.02
CA ASP A 346 7.72 26.59 14.63
C ASP A 346 8.66 27.38 13.69
N ARG A 347 9.66 26.71 13.10
CA ARG A 347 10.56 27.33 12.10
C ARG A 347 9.81 27.82 10.86
N GLY A 348 8.77 27.09 10.44
CA GLY A 348 7.92 27.46 9.31
C GLY A 348 7.05 28.71 9.54
N GLN A 349 6.85 29.14 10.80
CA GLN A 349 6.14 30.38 11.12
C GLN A 349 7.08 31.61 11.20
N THR A 350 8.38 31.38 11.41
CA THR A 350 9.39 32.44 11.52
C THR A 350 9.96 32.92 10.18
N GLN A 351 9.54 32.32 9.06
CA GLN A 351 9.86 32.72 7.68
C GLN A 351 8.61 33.32 7.03
#